data_AF-A0A9D6WL45-F1
#
_entry.id   AF-A0A9D6WL45-F1
#
_cell.length_a   1.000
_cell.length_b   1.000
_cell.length_c   1.000
_cell.angle_alpha   90.00
_cell.angle_beta   90.00
_cell.angle_gamma   90.00
#
_symmetry.space_group_name_H-M   'P 1'
#
loop_
_entity.id
_entity.type
_entity.pdbx_description
1 polymer ?
#
loop_
_entity_poly.entity_id
_entity_poly.type
_entity_poly.pdbx_seq_one_letter_code
_entity_poly.pdbx_strand_id
1 'polypeptide(L)'
;MTNKIIFALGLLFVLSLFALTNQVSAAPPRQSTPTATPKPASGRVATAAEIAQAKRDWSQSGHASTFDNGMGANTTCARCKSPFNWDPHAPAAQGALDCGACKRVPGAPRPELEGGVPIAPSAWLNIGCEVCHQPVGNSYSTALAFWSNETKQYQTVHNANELCEHCHEGRHGFEVLTEQKISPAHKGWACTQCHGSHNKPVACADCHDPKKGRGAAEHIAHPQVNCTACHDAGGLSVGFETETSSRIAARHLNTYITLRFAHTLTSWPSHNLQLAVDCKRCHHPQGTLRNIVAARVGCDECHEEGAALFWCTNFPRNPDPHPTPTRKP
;
A
#
# COMPACT_ATOMS: atom_id res chain seq x y z
N MET A 1 -11.72 71.56 -14.09
CA MET A 1 -11.74 70.87 -12.78
C MET A 1 -12.67 69.65 -12.74
N THR A 2 -13.37 69.31 -13.82
CA THR A 2 -14.45 68.30 -13.85
C THR A 2 -13.97 66.86 -14.12
N ASN A 3 -12.80 66.66 -14.74
CA ASN A 3 -12.30 65.31 -15.09
C ASN A 3 -11.59 64.55 -13.96
N LYS A 4 -11.22 65.20 -12.85
CA LYS A 4 -10.55 64.52 -11.73
C LYS A 4 -11.52 63.83 -10.76
N ILE A 5 -12.78 64.23 -10.75
CA ILE A 5 -13.81 63.68 -9.85
C ILE A 5 -14.37 62.35 -10.38
N ILE A 6 -14.47 62.20 -11.70
CA ILE A 6 -15.00 60.98 -12.33
C ILE A 6 -14.04 59.79 -12.14
N PHE A 7 -12.72 60.03 -12.17
CA PHE A 7 -11.72 58.96 -11.98
C PHE A 7 -11.66 58.45 -10.53
N ALA A 8 -11.90 59.30 -9.54
CA ALA A 8 -11.90 58.92 -8.13
C ALA A 8 -13.13 58.08 -7.75
N LEU A 9 -14.30 58.37 -8.34
CA LEU A 9 -15.54 57.61 -8.11
C LEU A 9 -15.51 56.22 -8.79
N GLY A 10 -14.88 56.09 -9.96
CA GLY A 10 -14.73 54.80 -10.64
C GLY A 10 -13.84 53.81 -9.89
N LEU A 11 -12.75 54.29 -9.27
CA LEU A 11 -11.81 53.44 -8.53
C LEU A 11 -12.41 52.89 -7.22
N LEU A 12 -13.24 53.69 -6.53
CA LEU A 12 -13.96 53.29 -5.32
C LEU A 12 -15.05 52.23 -5.61
N PHE A 13 -15.65 52.25 -6.80
CA PHE A 13 -16.66 51.27 -7.19
C PHE A 13 -16.05 49.89 -7.55
N VAL A 14 -14.85 49.87 -8.12
CA VAL A 14 -14.14 48.61 -8.43
C VAL A 14 -13.54 47.99 -7.17
N LEU A 15 -13.03 48.79 -6.22
CA LEU A 15 -12.54 48.29 -4.93
C LEU A 15 -13.66 47.75 -4.03
N SER A 16 -14.87 48.30 -4.11
CA SER A 16 -16.03 47.76 -3.37
C SER A 16 -16.59 46.48 -3.98
N LEU A 17 -16.45 46.26 -5.30
CA LEU A 17 -16.83 44.98 -5.92
C LEU A 17 -15.89 43.81 -5.53
N PHE A 18 -14.61 44.08 -5.26
CA PHE A 18 -13.66 43.05 -4.79
C PHE A 18 -13.78 42.72 -3.30
N ALA A 19 -14.45 43.55 -2.50
CA ALA A 19 -14.64 43.32 -1.07
C ALA A 19 -15.83 42.41 -0.73
N LEU A 20 -16.71 42.08 -1.69
CA LEU A 20 -17.94 41.29 -1.44
C LEU A 20 -17.89 39.82 -1.88
N THR A 21 -16.81 39.33 -2.50
CA THR A 21 -16.77 37.94 -3.04
C THR A 21 -16.06 36.91 -2.13
N ASN A 22 -15.53 37.29 -0.97
CA ASN A 22 -14.73 36.39 -0.11
C ASN A 22 -15.43 35.85 1.15
N GLN A 23 -16.77 35.94 1.26
CA GLN A 23 -17.50 35.36 2.40
C GLN A 23 -18.31 34.10 2.05
N VAL A 24 -17.72 33.19 1.27
CA VAL A 24 -18.18 31.79 1.31
C VAL A 24 -17.68 31.20 2.63
N SER A 25 -18.41 31.45 3.71
CA SER A 25 -18.25 30.72 4.96
C SER A 25 -18.48 29.25 4.65
N ALA A 26 -17.41 28.46 4.67
CA ALA A 26 -17.51 27.01 4.69
C ALA A 26 -18.46 26.64 5.84
N ALA A 27 -19.60 26.04 5.51
CA ALA A 27 -20.52 25.55 6.51
C ALA A 27 -19.73 24.63 7.45
N PRO A 28 -19.85 24.78 8.79
CA PRO A 28 -19.21 23.88 9.73
C PRO A 28 -19.61 22.45 9.35
N PRO A 29 -18.66 21.49 9.35
CA PRO A 29 -18.97 20.10 9.00
C PRO A 29 -20.15 19.65 9.85
N ARG A 30 -21.22 19.18 9.19
CA ARG A 30 -22.39 18.61 9.90
C ARG A 30 -21.87 17.53 10.84
N GLN A 31 -21.88 17.81 12.13
CA GLN A 31 -21.72 16.80 13.16
C GLN A 31 -22.85 15.81 12.95
N SER A 32 -22.51 14.61 12.47
CA SER A 32 -23.45 13.50 12.36
C SER A 32 -24.01 13.24 13.75
N THR A 33 -25.34 13.28 13.86
CA THR A 33 -26.05 12.84 15.06
C THR A 33 -25.56 11.42 15.41
N PRO A 34 -25.22 11.11 16.68
CA PRO A 34 -24.72 9.80 17.05
C PRO A 34 -25.80 8.74 16.78
N THR A 35 -25.66 8.00 15.69
CA THR A 35 -26.36 6.74 15.50
C THR A 35 -25.99 5.84 16.67
N ALA A 36 -26.98 5.18 17.29
CA ALA A 36 -26.75 4.26 18.40
C ALA A 36 -25.58 3.33 18.06
N THR A 37 -24.53 3.36 18.89
CA THR A 37 -23.31 2.60 18.66
C THR A 37 -23.69 1.13 18.46
N PRO A 38 -23.37 0.51 17.30
CA PRO A 38 -23.68 -0.90 17.08
C PRO A 38 -23.13 -1.72 18.24
N LYS A 39 -23.83 -2.81 18.59
CA LYS A 39 -23.37 -3.73 19.64
C LYS A 39 -21.89 -4.07 19.38
N PRO A 40 -20.99 -3.93 20.37
CA PRO A 40 -19.58 -4.19 20.17
C PRO A 40 -19.35 -5.57 19.54
N ALA A 41 -18.46 -5.64 18.56
CA ALA A 41 -17.88 -6.91 18.14
C ALA A 41 -17.44 -7.71 19.38
N SER A 42 -17.63 -9.03 19.37
CA SER A 42 -17.65 -9.94 20.54
C SER A 42 -16.34 -10.10 21.33
N GLY A 43 -15.45 -9.10 21.29
CA GLY A 43 -14.23 -9.03 22.08
C GLY A 43 -14.44 -8.36 23.43
N ARG A 44 -13.45 -8.53 24.32
CA ARG A 44 -13.40 -7.77 25.56
C ARG A 44 -12.93 -6.34 25.28
N VAL A 45 -13.15 -5.45 26.23
CA VAL A 45 -12.56 -4.11 26.18
C VAL A 45 -11.07 -4.22 26.49
N ALA A 46 -10.23 -3.58 25.67
CA ALA A 46 -8.79 -3.50 25.89
C ALA A 46 -8.49 -2.71 27.17
N THR A 47 -7.48 -3.15 27.92
CA THR A 47 -7.00 -2.43 29.11
C THR A 47 -6.20 -1.19 28.72
N ALA A 48 -6.04 -0.25 29.63
CA ALA A 48 -5.23 0.96 29.40
C ALA A 48 -3.78 0.63 29.04
N ALA A 49 -3.19 -0.40 29.67
CA ALA A 49 -1.84 -0.86 29.39
C ALA A 49 -1.70 -1.42 27.97
N GLU A 50 -2.68 -2.19 27.51
CA GLU A 50 -2.70 -2.74 26.14
C GLU A 50 -2.85 -1.63 25.10
N ILE A 51 -3.74 -0.66 25.33
CA ILE A 51 -3.88 0.50 24.44
C ILE A 51 -2.59 1.31 24.39
N ALA A 52 -1.93 1.54 25.53
CA ALA A 52 -0.67 2.26 25.57
C ALA A 52 0.43 1.53 24.78
N GLN A 53 0.53 0.20 24.91
CA GLN A 53 1.48 -0.59 24.12
C GLN A 53 1.14 -0.56 22.62
N ALA A 54 -0.13 -0.82 22.27
CA ALA A 54 -0.57 -0.83 20.88
C ALA A 54 -0.32 0.52 20.19
N LYS A 55 -0.57 1.65 20.88
CA LYS A 55 -0.27 2.99 20.36
C LYS A 55 1.23 3.22 20.13
N ARG A 56 2.10 2.72 21.03
CA ARG A 56 3.56 2.80 20.85
C ARG A 56 4.03 2.00 19.64
N ASP A 57 3.51 0.78 19.47
CA ASP A 57 3.88 -0.07 18.34
C ASP A 57 3.33 0.53 17.02
N TRP A 58 2.05 0.95 17.04
CA TRP A 58 1.36 1.51 15.87
C TRP A 58 2.00 2.79 15.35
N SER A 59 2.44 3.70 16.23
CA SER A 59 3.01 4.99 15.82
C SER A 59 4.28 4.86 14.98
N GLN A 60 4.95 3.71 15.05
CA GLN A 60 6.13 3.39 14.24
C GLN A 60 5.77 2.75 12.88
N SER A 61 4.50 2.37 12.69
CA SER A 61 4.00 1.72 11.48
C SER A 61 3.91 2.68 10.29
N GLY A 62 3.90 2.11 9.09
CA GLY A 62 3.52 2.86 7.88
C GLY A 62 2.04 3.27 7.86
N HIS A 63 1.18 2.61 8.65
CA HIS A 63 -0.26 2.90 8.71
C HIS A 63 -0.59 4.10 9.60
N ALA A 64 0.25 4.44 10.57
CA ALA A 64 0.05 5.61 11.43
C ALA A 64 0.34 6.95 10.75
N SER A 65 1.08 6.93 9.63
CA SER A 65 1.47 8.12 8.88
C SER A 65 1.42 7.82 7.39
N THR A 66 0.21 7.87 6.84
CA THR A 66 -0.09 7.52 5.46
C THR A 66 -0.27 8.73 4.56
N PHE A 67 -0.35 9.93 5.15
CA PHE A 67 -0.36 11.16 4.40
C PHE A 67 0.91 11.26 3.58
N ASP A 68 0.76 11.59 2.29
CA ASP A 68 1.89 11.68 1.40
C ASP A 68 1.65 12.73 0.30
N ASN A 69 2.44 13.80 0.37
CA ASN A 69 2.48 14.88 -0.64
C ASN A 69 2.86 14.36 -2.04
N GLY A 70 3.64 13.28 -2.09
CA GLY A 70 4.10 12.58 -3.28
C GLY A 70 3.18 11.45 -3.76
N MET A 71 2.09 11.12 -3.06
CA MET A 71 1.08 10.13 -3.51
C MET A 71 -0.34 10.70 -3.60
N GLY A 72 -0.59 11.90 -3.07
CA GLY A 72 -1.86 12.60 -3.21
C GLY A 72 -2.83 12.15 -2.13
N ALA A 73 -3.00 13.00 -1.12
CA ALA A 73 -4.12 12.88 -0.21
C ALA A 73 -5.36 13.44 -0.92
N ASN A 74 -6.19 12.56 -1.45
CA ASN A 74 -7.47 12.90 -2.04
C ASN A 74 -8.49 11.83 -1.64
N THR A 75 -9.76 12.08 -1.93
CA THR A 75 -10.84 11.15 -1.60
C THR A 75 -10.55 9.76 -2.14
N THR A 76 -10.12 9.62 -3.39
CA THR A 76 -9.73 8.35 -4.02
C THR A 76 -8.72 7.54 -3.21
N CYS A 77 -7.63 8.16 -2.77
CA CYS A 77 -6.57 7.48 -2.00
C CYS A 77 -6.93 7.26 -0.53
N ALA A 78 -7.88 8.04 -0.02
CA ALA A 78 -8.36 7.91 1.34
C ALA A 78 -8.98 6.54 1.59
N ARG A 79 -9.52 5.84 0.58
CA ARG A 79 -10.05 4.47 0.75
C ARG A 79 -9.09 3.56 1.53
N CYS A 80 -7.82 3.53 1.14
CA CYS A 80 -6.84 2.62 1.72
C CYS A 80 -5.89 3.32 2.70
N LYS A 81 -5.71 4.64 2.57
CA LYS A 81 -4.75 5.39 3.37
C LYS A 81 -5.39 6.26 4.45
N SER A 82 -6.65 6.63 4.33
CA SER A 82 -7.38 7.31 5.40
C SER A 82 -8.87 6.99 5.34
N PRO A 83 -9.28 5.77 5.75
CA PRO A 83 -10.63 5.26 5.48
C PRO A 83 -11.77 6.15 5.99
N PHE A 84 -11.54 6.95 7.04
CA PHE A 84 -12.52 7.93 7.54
C PHE A 84 -12.69 9.15 6.62
N ASN A 85 -11.69 9.51 5.82
CA ASN A 85 -11.81 10.55 4.79
C ASN A 85 -12.29 10.01 3.43
N TRP A 86 -12.44 8.69 3.28
CA TRP A 86 -12.97 8.10 2.05
C TRP A 86 -14.34 8.69 1.72
N ASP A 87 -14.67 8.85 0.45
CA ASP A 87 -16.04 9.12 0.02
C ASP A 87 -16.37 8.15 -1.13
N PRO A 88 -17.14 7.08 -0.86
CA PRO A 88 -17.51 6.10 -1.88
C PRO A 88 -18.46 6.67 -2.96
N HIS A 89 -19.01 7.87 -2.76
CA HIS A 89 -19.86 8.55 -3.72
C HIS A 89 -19.14 9.66 -4.49
N ALA A 90 -17.84 9.88 -4.23
CA ALA A 90 -17.05 10.82 -4.99
C ALA A 90 -17.02 10.40 -6.48
N PRO A 91 -17.01 11.35 -7.43
CA PRO A 91 -16.96 11.02 -8.86
C PRO A 91 -15.78 10.11 -9.23
N ALA A 92 -14.63 10.28 -8.58
CA ALA A 92 -13.45 9.44 -8.76
C ALA A 92 -13.40 8.20 -7.85
N ALA A 93 -14.53 7.77 -7.26
CA ALA A 93 -14.53 6.65 -6.33
C ALA A 93 -14.07 5.34 -6.99
N GLN A 94 -14.38 5.15 -8.28
CA GLN A 94 -13.92 3.98 -9.02
C GLN A 94 -12.42 4.00 -9.32
N GLY A 95 -11.83 5.20 -9.45
CA GLY A 95 -10.39 5.38 -9.50
C GLY A 95 -9.68 4.85 -8.24
N ALA A 96 -10.39 4.71 -7.12
CA ALA A 96 -9.85 4.19 -5.87
C ALA A 96 -9.62 2.67 -5.91
N LEU A 97 -9.88 2.03 -7.05
CA LEU A 97 -9.61 0.63 -7.32
C LEU A 97 -8.30 0.42 -8.10
N ASP A 98 -7.62 1.51 -8.50
CA ASP A 98 -6.35 1.48 -9.22
C ASP A 98 -5.22 2.09 -8.36
N CYS A 99 -4.09 1.39 -8.21
CA CYS A 99 -2.94 1.97 -7.50
C CYS A 99 -2.34 3.14 -8.26
N GLY A 100 -2.43 3.17 -9.60
CA GLY A 100 -1.98 4.31 -10.41
C GLY A 100 -2.68 5.62 -10.05
N ALA A 101 -3.87 5.53 -9.45
CA ALA A 101 -4.59 6.68 -8.91
C ALA A 101 -3.83 7.36 -7.75
N CYS A 102 -3.05 6.59 -7.00
CA CYS A 102 -2.42 7.03 -5.76
C CYS A 102 -0.91 6.87 -5.73
N LYS A 103 -0.33 5.98 -6.52
CA LYS A 103 1.12 5.80 -6.64
C LYS A 103 1.61 6.53 -7.89
N ARG A 104 2.74 7.19 -7.75
CA ARG A 104 3.43 7.90 -8.83
C ARG A 104 4.73 7.17 -9.15
N VAL A 105 5.28 7.47 -10.33
CA VAL A 105 6.72 7.32 -10.52
C VAL A 105 7.42 8.21 -9.50
N PRO A 106 8.42 7.71 -8.75
CA PRO A 106 9.18 8.51 -7.80
C PRO A 106 9.65 9.84 -8.42
N GLY A 107 9.35 10.96 -7.76
CA GLY A 107 9.70 12.31 -8.23
C GLY A 107 8.72 12.96 -9.22
N ALA A 108 7.74 12.22 -9.77
CA ALA A 108 6.77 12.79 -10.70
C ALA A 108 5.62 13.55 -9.98
N PRO A 109 5.07 14.62 -10.61
CA PRO A 109 3.83 15.23 -10.16
C PRO A 109 2.67 14.24 -10.26
N ARG A 110 1.61 14.49 -9.48
CA ARG A 110 0.44 13.61 -9.45
C ARG A 110 -0.25 13.64 -10.82
N PRO A 111 -0.70 12.49 -11.34
CA PRO A 111 -1.75 12.48 -12.33
C PRO A 111 -3.00 13.15 -11.73
N GLU A 112 -3.50 14.21 -12.35
CA GLU A 112 -4.80 14.74 -11.97
C GLU A 112 -5.88 13.72 -12.28
N LEU A 113 -6.36 13.04 -11.24
CA LEU A 113 -7.56 12.23 -11.38
C LEU A 113 -8.75 13.15 -11.49
N GLU A 114 -9.40 13.10 -12.65
CA GLU A 114 -10.69 13.73 -12.87
C GLU A 114 -11.68 13.28 -11.79
N GLY A 115 -12.30 14.24 -11.11
CA GLY A 115 -13.24 13.98 -10.01
C GLY A 115 -12.62 13.62 -8.65
N GLY A 116 -11.29 13.56 -8.53
CA GLY A 116 -10.58 13.31 -7.28
C GLY A 116 -10.40 14.61 -6.48
N VAL A 117 -11.07 14.74 -5.34
CA VAL A 117 -11.01 15.95 -4.50
C VAL A 117 -9.83 15.87 -3.53
N PRO A 118 -8.85 16.78 -3.58
CA PRO A 118 -7.74 16.81 -2.64
C PRO A 118 -8.21 17.00 -1.19
N ILE A 119 -7.55 16.32 -0.26
CA ILE A 119 -7.73 16.46 1.18
C ILE A 119 -6.48 17.14 1.74
N ALA A 120 -6.67 18.26 2.43
CA ALA A 120 -5.56 18.98 3.04
C ALA A 120 -4.84 18.12 4.10
N PRO A 121 -3.52 18.29 4.30
CA PRO A 121 -2.77 17.55 5.33
C PRO A 121 -3.40 17.62 6.72
N SER A 122 -3.93 18.79 7.11
CA SER A 122 -4.59 19.00 8.40
C SER A 122 -5.92 18.26 8.55
N ALA A 123 -6.55 17.85 7.45
CA ALA A 123 -7.82 17.12 7.43
C ALA A 123 -7.64 15.61 7.25
N TRP A 124 -6.40 15.14 7.06
CA TRP A 124 -6.10 13.75 6.81
C TRP A 124 -5.99 12.94 8.11
N LEU A 125 -6.80 11.88 8.22
CA LEU A 125 -6.98 11.13 9.47
C LEU A 125 -6.05 9.92 9.62
N ASN A 126 -5.28 9.57 8.58
CA ASN A 126 -4.48 8.34 8.51
C ASN A 126 -5.32 7.08 8.80
N ILE A 127 -4.67 5.95 9.13
CA ILE A 127 -5.33 4.74 9.61
C ILE A 127 -5.17 4.70 11.14
N GLY A 128 -6.27 4.95 11.85
CA GLY A 128 -6.35 4.87 13.30
C GLY A 128 -6.72 3.49 13.83
N CYS A 129 -6.69 3.32 15.15
CA CYS A 129 -7.12 2.08 15.81
C CYS A 129 -8.58 1.75 15.50
N GLU A 130 -9.41 2.80 15.41
CA GLU A 130 -10.83 2.79 15.09
C GLU A 130 -11.15 2.25 13.69
N VAL A 131 -10.17 2.10 12.80
CA VAL A 131 -10.39 1.44 11.51
C VAL A 131 -10.51 -0.08 11.68
N CYS A 132 -9.74 -0.64 12.61
CA CYS A 132 -9.56 -2.09 12.81
C CYS A 132 -10.21 -2.62 14.10
N HIS A 133 -10.56 -1.72 15.02
CA HIS A 133 -11.15 -2.03 16.30
C HIS A 133 -12.31 -1.09 16.57
N GLN A 134 -13.44 -1.63 17.00
CA GLN A 134 -14.58 -0.82 17.37
C GLN A 134 -14.32 -0.05 18.68
N PRO A 135 -14.50 1.28 18.73
CA PRO A 135 -14.42 2.06 19.97
C PRO A 135 -15.46 1.62 21.00
N VAL A 136 -15.05 1.54 22.26
CA VAL A 136 -15.92 1.25 23.42
C VAL A 136 -15.55 2.19 24.56
N GLY A 137 -16.34 3.25 24.74
CA GLY A 137 -16.00 4.35 25.66
C GLY A 137 -14.67 5.00 25.28
N ASN A 138 -13.73 5.04 26.23
CA ASN A 138 -12.37 5.57 26.01
C ASN A 138 -11.35 4.49 25.60
N SER A 139 -11.82 3.30 25.22
CA SER A 139 -10.99 2.16 24.81
C SER A 139 -11.55 1.54 23.51
N TYR A 140 -11.12 0.33 23.20
CA TYR A 140 -11.48 -0.42 22.00
C TYR A 140 -11.85 -1.86 22.34
N SER A 141 -12.73 -2.46 21.54
CA SER A 141 -12.92 -3.91 21.56
C SER A 141 -11.66 -4.60 21.02
N THR A 142 -11.22 -5.67 21.68
CA THR A 142 -10.10 -6.49 21.21
C THR A 142 -10.48 -7.40 20.04
N ALA A 143 -11.78 -7.54 19.73
CA ALA A 143 -12.20 -8.21 18.50
C ALA A 143 -11.86 -7.35 17.29
N LEU A 144 -11.54 -8.02 16.19
CA LEU A 144 -11.32 -7.36 14.92
C LEU A 144 -12.67 -6.90 14.35
N ALA A 145 -12.69 -5.68 13.83
CA ALA A 145 -13.81 -5.13 13.09
C ALA A 145 -13.26 -4.19 12.01
N PHE A 146 -14.01 -3.96 10.95
CA PHE A 146 -13.66 -2.99 9.92
C PHE A 146 -14.63 -1.82 9.94
N TRP A 147 -14.12 -0.59 10.03
CA TRP A 147 -14.95 0.58 9.78
C TRP A 147 -15.24 0.72 8.28
N SER A 148 -16.48 0.47 7.88
CA SER A 148 -16.93 0.76 6.52
C SER A 148 -17.47 2.18 6.44
N ASN A 149 -16.72 3.04 5.77
CA ASN A 149 -17.15 4.40 5.52
C ASN A 149 -18.29 4.50 4.49
N GLU A 150 -18.56 3.42 3.75
CA GLU A 150 -19.71 3.29 2.85
C GLU A 150 -21.01 3.09 3.64
N THR A 151 -21.00 2.17 4.59
CA THR A 151 -22.20 1.90 5.40
C THR A 151 -22.26 2.77 6.66
N LYS A 152 -21.19 3.50 6.99
CA LYS A 152 -20.99 4.21 8.27
C LYS A 152 -21.19 3.31 9.48
N GLN A 153 -20.75 2.06 9.38
CA GLN A 153 -20.92 1.03 10.41
C GLN A 153 -19.67 0.17 10.53
N TYR A 154 -19.50 -0.42 11.71
CA TYR A 154 -18.51 -1.47 11.93
C TYR A 154 -19.01 -2.79 11.38
N GLN A 155 -18.18 -3.44 10.58
CA GLN A 155 -18.37 -4.79 10.08
C GLN A 155 -17.55 -5.75 10.94
N THR A 156 -18.16 -6.87 11.34
CA THR A 156 -17.39 -7.94 12.01
C THR A 156 -16.55 -8.64 10.96
N VAL A 157 -15.30 -8.92 11.27
CA VAL A 157 -14.39 -9.71 10.43
C VAL A 157 -13.90 -10.91 11.23
N HIS A 158 -13.77 -12.05 10.57
CA HIS A 158 -13.47 -13.33 11.20
C HIS A 158 -12.00 -13.47 11.60
N ASN A 159 -11.08 -12.87 10.84
CA ASN A 159 -9.64 -12.96 11.08
C ASN A 159 -8.89 -11.77 10.45
N ALA A 160 -7.58 -11.74 10.66
CA ALA A 160 -6.74 -10.66 10.16
C ALA A 160 -6.64 -10.63 8.62
N ASN A 161 -6.82 -11.76 7.92
CA ASN A 161 -6.81 -11.78 6.45
C ASN A 161 -7.98 -10.95 5.94
N GLU A 162 -9.19 -11.26 6.40
CA GLU A 162 -10.40 -10.53 6.03
C GLU A 162 -10.30 -9.04 6.40
N LEU A 163 -9.74 -8.71 7.57
CA LEU A 163 -9.49 -7.31 7.92
C LEU A 163 -8.57 -6.62 6.92
N CYS A 164 -7.45 -7.26 6.56
CA CYS A 164 -6.49 -6.73 5.61
C CYS A 164 -7.07 -6.67 4.18
N GLU A 165 -7.97 -7.58 3.80
CA GLU A 165 -8.63 -7.65 2.49
C GLU A 165 -9.34 -6.34 2.12
N HIS A 166 -9.92 -5.66 3.11
CA HIS A 166 -10.59 -4.39 2.89
C HIS A 166 -9.69 -3.29 2.28
N CYS A 167 -8.37 -3.40 2.42
CA CYS A 167 -7.39 -2.50 1.83
C CYS A 167 -6.43 -3.17 0.83
N HIS A 168 -6.19 -4.49 0.94
CA HIS A 168 -5.09 -5.18 0.24
C HIS A 168 -5.52 -6.25 -0.79
N GLU A 169 -6.80 -6.65 -0.89
CA GLU A 169 -7.21 -7.73 -1.81
C GLU A 169 -7.64 -7.26 -3.19
N GLY A 170 -7.16 -7.95 -4.25
CA GLY A 170 -7.80 -8.02 -5.58
C GLY A 170 -7.93 -6.69 -6.31
N ARG A 171 -7.42 -5.64 -5.67
CA ARG A 171 -7.45 -4.27 -6.10
C ARG A 171 -5.99 -3.95 -6.35
N HIS A 172 -5.73 -3.31 -7.48
CA HIS A 172 -4.42 -2.72 -7.76
C HIS A 172 -3.27 -3.68 -8.13
N GLY A 173 -3.55 -4.90 -8.64
CA GLY A 173 -2.50 -5.85 -9.06
C GLY A 173 -1.77 -6.57 -7.93
N PHE A 174 -2.31 -6.46 -6.71
CA PHE A 174 -1.85 -7.19 -5.53
C PHE A 174 -2.79 -8.36 -5.27
N GLU A 175 -2.35 -9.53 -5.65
CA GLU A 175 -3.04 -10.80 -5.39
C GLU A 175 -2.47 -11.47 -4.15
N VAL A 176 -2.09 -10.69 -3.13
CA VAL A 176 -1.36 -11.18 -1.93
C VAL A 176 -2.01 -12.39 -1.30
N LEU A 177 -3.34 -12.37 -1.18
CA LEU A 177 -4.07 -13.46 -0.57
C LEU A 177 -4.28 -14.62 -1.53
N THR A 178 -4.43 -14.37 -2.83
CA THR A 178 -4.44 -15.44 -3.82
C THR A 178 -3.08 -16.15 -3.84
N GLU A 179 -1.99 -15.40 -3.91
CA GLU A 179 -0.60 -15.86 -3.82
C GLU A 179 -0.36 -16.67 -2.54
N GLN A 180 -0.85 -16.17 -1.42
CA GLN A 180 -0.69 -16.83 -0.13
C GLN A 180 -1.58 -18.07 0.02
N LYS A 181 -2.80 -18.05 -0.54
CA LYS A 181 -3.71 -19.20 -0.61
C LYS A 181 -3.11 -20.37 -1.41
N ILE A 182 -2.29 -20.07 -2.42
CA ILE A 182 -1.59 -21.08 -3.23
C ILE A 182 -0.16 -21.36 -2.77
N SER A 183 0.36 -20.64 -1.78
CA SER A 183 1.72 -20.76 -1.24
C SER A 183 2.00 -22.17 -0.71
N PRO A 184 2.99 -22.91 -1.26
CA PRO A 184 3.33 -24.24 -0.76
C PRO A 184 3.84 -24.27 0.69
N ALA A 185 4.55 -23.23 1.15
CA ALA A 185 5.20 -23.22 2.47
C ALA A 185 4.31 -22.73 3.62
N HIS A 186 3.42 -21.76 3.38
CA HIS A 186 2.62 -21.11 4.43
C HIS A 186 1.12 -21.06 4.09
N LYS A 187 0.61 -22.11 3.43
CA LYS A 187 -0.80 -22.22 3.06
C LYS A 187 -1.72 -22.08 4.27
N GLY A 188 -2.71 -21.22 4.16
CA GLY A 188 -3.76 -21.04 5.17
C GLY A 188 -3.32 -20.26 6.42
N TRP A 189 -2.13 -19.68 6.41
CA TRP A 189 -1.72 -18.78 7.50
C TRP A 189 -2.55 -17.49 7.51
N ALA A 190 -2.65 -16.83 8.65
CA ALA A 190 -3.08 -15.45 8.72
C ALA A 190 -1.91 -14.52 8.35
N CYS A 191 -2.20 -13.35 7.76
CA CYS A 191 -1.21 -12.30 7.49
C CYS A 191 -0.39 -11.98 8.73
N THR A 192 -1.04 -12.02 9.90
CA THR A 192 -0.41 -11.73 11.20
C THR A 192 0.59 -12.78 11.69
N GLN A 193 0.69 -13.93 11.02
CA GLN A 193 1.71 -14.94 11.31
C GLN A 193 3.06 -14.60 10.66
N CYS A 194 3.05 -13.84 9.57
CA CYS A 194 4.27 -13.35 8.91
C CYS A 194 4.51 -11.84 9.12
N HIS A 195 3.45 -11.09 9.45
CA HIS A 195 3.51 -9.65 9.70
C HIS A 195 3.04 -9.35 11.12
N GLY A 196 3.89 -8.79 11.98
CA GLY A 196 3.46 -8.52 13.34
C GLY A 196 2.37 -7.46 13.40
N SER A 197 1.37 -7.71 14.24
CA SER A 197 0.28 -6.76 14.50
C SER A 197 0.85 -5.45 15.07
N HIS A 198 0.25 -4.35 14.66
CA HIS A 198 0.69 -3.00 15.02
C HIS A 198 2.18 -2.71 14.74
N ASN A 199 2.74 -3.25 13.64
CA ASN A 199 4.15 -3.06 13.26
C ASN A 199 5.16 -3.69 14.24
N LYS A 200 4.72 -4.69 15.02
CA LYS A 200 5.68 -5.58 15.67
C LYS A 200 6.55 -6.24 14.60
N PRO A 201 7.88 -6.20 14.72
CA PRO A 201 8.75 -6.84 13.76
C PRO A 201 8.56 -8.35 13.82
N VAL A 202 8.47 -8.98 12.65
CA VAL A 202 8.49 -10.43 12.46
C VAL A 202 9.48 -10.70 11.33
N ALA A 203 10.36 -11.67 11.54
CA ALA A 203 11.35 -12.12 10.58
C ALA A 203 11.19 -13.63 10.35
N CYS A 204 11.59 -14.10 9.16
CA CYS A 204 11.62 -15.54 8.88
C CYS A 204 12.44 -16.32 9.93
N ALA A 205 13.51 -15.68 10.43
CA ALA A 205 14.40 -16.23 11.43
C ALA A 205 13.77 -16.44 12.82
N ASP A 206 12.59 -15.84 13.08
CA ASP A 206 11.87 -16.03 14.34
C ASP A 206 11.25 -17.44 14.44
N CYS A 207 11.04 -18.10 13.30
CA CYS A 207 10.52 -19.48 13.22
C CYS A 207 11.48 -20.45 12.53
N HIS A 208 12.34 -19.96 11.64
CA HIS A 208 13.30 -20.77 10.89
C HIS A 208 14.73 -20.50 11.37
N ASP A 209 15.54 -21.55 11.52
CA ASP A 209 16.98 -21.37 11.76
C ASP A 209 17.73 -21.44 10.41
N PRO A 210 18.18 -20.31 9.84
CA PRO A 210 18.87 -20.30 8.55
C PRO A 210 20.25 -20.97 8.62
N LYS A 211 20.78 -21.23 9.82
CA LYS A 211 22.09 -21.88 10.01
C LYS A 211 21.99 -23.40 10.13
N LYS A 212 20.78 -23.96 10.04
CA LYS A 212 20.53 -25.41 10.16
C LYS A 212 19.78 -25.95 8.95
N GLY A 213 19.92 -27.26 8.75
CA GLY A 213 19.24 -27.99 7.68
C GLY A 213 19.94 -27.86 6.31
N ARG A 214 19.24 -28.32 5.27
CA ARG A 214 19.81 -28.53 3.92
C ARG A 214 20.24 -27.23 3.22
N GLY A 215 19.63 -26.09 3.57
CA GLY A 215 19.92 -24.78 2.97
C GLY A 215 20.98 -23.96 3.69
N ALA A 216 21.54 -24.45 4.82
CA ALA A 216 22.40 -23.64 5.68
C ALA A 216 23.67 -23.12 4.98
N ALA A 217 24.32 -23.96 4.18
CA ALA A 217 25.50 -23.57 3.42
C ALA A 217 25.17 -22.47 2.40
N GLU A 218 24.03 -22.56 1.74
CA GLU A 218 23.60 -21.56 0.75
C GLU A 218 23.25 -20.22 1.39
N HIS A 219 22.61 -20.21 2.56
CA HIS A 219 22.37 -18.98 3.31
C HIS A 219 23.67 -18.27 3.72
N ILE A 220 24.71 -19.04 4.07
CA ILE A 220 26.04 -18.49 4.39
C ILE A 220 26.71 -17.93 3.13
N ALA A 221 26.58 -18.62 1.99
CA ALA A 221 27.15 -18.20 0.72
C ALA A 221 26.45 -16.98 0.11
N HIS A 222 25.20 -16.71 0.48
CA HIS A 222 24.38 -15.63 -0.08
C HIS A 222 23.88 -14.64 0.99
N PRO A 223 24.76 -13.96 1.74
CA PRO A 223 24.37 -13.10 2.86
C PRO A 223 23.61 -11.84 2.40
N GLN A 224 23.71 -11.47 1.12
CA GLN A 224 23.05 -10.32 0.52
C GLN A 224 21.74 -10.70 -0.20
N VAL A 225 21.29 -11.94 -0.12
CA VAL A 225 20.05 -12.39 -0.80
C VAL A 225 18.93 -12.52 0.23
N ASN A 226 17.85 -11.76 0.03
CA ASN A 226 16.65 -11.88 0.86
C ASN A 226 16.00 -13.24 0.66
N CYS A 227 15.45 -13.84 1.73
CA CYS A 227 14.81 -15.15 1.69
C CYS A 227 13.81 -15.28 0.54
N THR A 228 12.97 -14.25 0.33
CA THR A 228 11.94 -14.26 -0.71
C THR A 228 12.52 -14.27 -2.13
N ALA A 229 13.73 -13.74 -2.36
CA ALA A 229 14.37 -13.76 -3.68
C ALA A 229 14.69 -15.18 -4.17
N CYS A 230 15.05 -16.08 -3.26
CA CYS A 230 15.29 -17.50 -3.56
C CYS A 230 14.03 -18.35 -3.42
N HIS A 231 13.22 -18.09 -2.38
CA HIS A 231 12.07 -18.92 -1.99
C HIS A 231 10.75 -18.52 -2.65
N ASP A 232 10.77 -17.60 -3.61
CA ASP A 232 9.58 -17.24 -4.39
C ASP A 232 9.11 -18.39 -5.30
N ALA A 233 7.83 -18.70 -5.20
CA ALA A 233 7.06 -19.55 -6.11
C ALA A 233 6.16 -18.76 -7.06
N GLY A 234 6.08 -17.43 -6.89
CA GLY A 234 5.27 -16.54 -7.72
C GLY A 234 5.88 -16.19 -9.07
N GLY A 235 7.12 -16.60 -9.33
CA GLY A 235 7.82 -16.30 -10.59
C GLY A 235 8.21 -14.82 -10.73
N LEU A 236 8.42 -14.13 -9.61
CA LEU A 236 8.82 -12.73 -9.58
C LEU A 236 10.24 -12.55 -10.12
N SER A 237 10.55 -11.37 -10.66
CA SER A 237 11.95 -11.04 -11.00
C SER A 237 12.78 -10.88 -9.73
N VAL A 238 14.11 -11.00 -9.85
CA VAL A 238 15.03 -10.69 -8.75
C VAL A 238 15.88 -9.50 -9.15
N GLY A 239 16.03 -8.53 -8.26
CA GLY A 239 16.92 -7.39 -8.48
C GLY A 239 17.56 -6.91 -7.19
N PHE A 240 18.62 -6.14 -7.36
CA PHE A 240 19.40 -5.58 -6.27
C PHE A 240 18.85 -4.21 -5.88
N GLU A 241 18.40 -4.06 -4.63
CA GLU A 241 17.83 -2.82 -4.13
C GLU A 241 18.94 -1.85 -3.72
N THR A 242 19.09 -0.77 -4.48
CA THR A 242 20.10 0.28 -4.24
C THR A 242 19.50 1.60 -3.80
N GLU A 243 18.19 1.75 -3.89
CA GLU A 243 17.53 3.03 -3.66
C GLU A 243 17.08 3.15 -2.20
N THR A 244 17.13 4.36 -1.65
CA THR A 244 16.61 4.64 -0.29
C THR A 244 15.23 5.28 -0.33
N SER A 245 14.68 5.49 -1.53
CA SER A 245 13.51 6.33 -1.77
C SER A 245 12.18 5.76 -1.28
N SER A 246 12.15 4.51 -0.80
CA SER A 246 10.97 3.93 -0.13
C SER A 246 11.33 3.25 1.19
N ARG A 247 10.37 3.19 2.14
CA ARG A 247 10.56 2.48 3.42
C ARG A 247 10.82 0.97 3.24
N ILE A 248 10.33 0.37 2.16
CA ILE A 248 10.63 -1.03 1.81
C ILE A 248 12.09 -1.12 1.34
N ALA A 249 12.50 -0.19 0.48
CA ALA A 249 13.87 -0.09 -0.01
C ALA A 249 14.88 0.14 1.12
N ALA A 250 14.53 0.95 2.13
CA ALA A 250 15.36 1.17 3.31
C ALA A 250 15.59 -0.10 4.17
N ARG A 251 14.62 -1.02 4.24
CA ARG A 251 14.75 -2.29 5.00
C ARG A 251 15.55 -3.36 4.25
N HIS A 252 15.68 -3.22 2.94
CA HIS A 252 16.32 -4.19 2.06
C HIS A 252 17.46 -3.59 1.25
N LEU A 253 17.96 -2.43 1.67
CA LEU A 253 19.03 -1.72 0.99
C LEU A 253 20.28 -2.60 0.88
N ASN A 254 20.87 -2.62 -0.32
CA ASN A 254 22.02 -3.44 -0.69
C ASN A 254 21.77 -4.95 -0.56
N THR A 255 20.54 -5.40 -0.81
CA THR A 255 20.19 -6.83 -0.89
C THR A 255 19.45 -7.16 -2.17
N TYR A 256 19.54 -8.41 -2.61
CA TYR A 256 18.70 -8.97 -3.68
C TYR A 256 17.32 -9.31 -3.13
N ILE A 257 16.28 -8.79 -3.75
CA ILE A 257 14.88 -9.01 -3.38
C ILE A 257 14.06 -9.40 -4.60
N THR A 258 12.86 -9.95 -4.38
CA THR A 258 11.89 -10.06 -5.45
C THR A 258 11.37 -8.69 -5.88
N LEU A 259 11.22 -8.53 -7.18
CA LEU A 259 10.61 -7.37 -7.82
C LEU A 259 9.34 -7.84 -8.51
N ARG A 260 8.24 -7.11 -8.28
CA ARG A 260 7.04 -7.20 -9.11
C ARG A 260 7.04 -5.97 -10.00
N PHE A 261 7.28 -6.14 -11.30
CA PHE A 261 7.26 -5.02 -12.24
C PHE A 261 5.80 -4.60 -12.51
N ALA A 262 5.27 -3.73 -11.67
CA ALA A 262 4.12 -2.89 -12.00
C ALA A 262 4.63 -1.45 -12.04
N HIS A 263 4.17 -0.65 -13.01
CA HIS A 263 4.70 0.68 -13.42
C HIS A 263 4.87 1.75 -12.31
N THR A 264 4.65 1.43 -11.03
CA THR A 264 4.82 2.29 -9.84
C THR A 264 5.37 1.57 -8.60
N LEU A 265 5.80 0.31 -8.72
CA LEU A 265 6.19 -0.56 -7.61
C LEU A 265 7.46 -1.32 -7.99
N THR A 266 8.58 -0.95 -7.41
CA THR A 266 9.87 -1.59 -7.72
C THR A 266 10.21 -2.71 -6.75
N SER A 267 9.84 -2.62 -5.47
CA SER A 267 10.14 -3.66 -4.46
C SER A 267 8.87 -4.25 -3.83
N TRP A 268 8.67 -5.56 -4.04
CA TRP A 268 7.56 -6.30 -3.44
C TRP A 268 7.99 -7.73 -3.07
N PRO A 269 7.99 -8.10 -1.78
CA PRO A 269 8.31 -9.47 -1.35
C PRO A 269 7.21 -10.42 -1.82
N SER A 270 7.60 -11.60 -2.30
CA SER A 270 6.64 -12.64 -2.67
C SER A 270 5.81 -13.12 -1.48
N HIS A 271 4.52 -13.31 -1.69
CA HIS A 271 3.63 -13.97 -0.74
C HIS A 271 3.31 -15.43 -1.13
N ASN A 272 3.82 -15.88 -2.28
CA ASN A 272 3.80 -17.27 -2.72
C ASN A 272 5.19 -17.88 -2.49
N LEU A 273 5.35 -18.65 -1.41
CA LEU A 273 6.66 -19.12 -0.93
C LEU A 273 6.78 -20.63 -1.00
N GLN A 274 7.97 -21.12 -1.34
CA GLN A 274 8.28 -22.54 -1.45
C GLN A 274 9.64 -22.90 -0.86
N LEU A 275 9.83 -24.19 -0.54
CA LEU A 275 11.11 -24.71 -0.07
C LEU A 275 12.11 -24.94 -1.21
N ALA A 276 11.63 -25.25 -2.42
CA ALA A 276 12.48 -25.45 -3.58
C ALA A 276 13.04 -24.10 -4.08
N VAL A 277 14.33 -24.06 -4.40
CA VAL A 277 15.00 -22.85 -4.90
C VAL A 277 15.47 -23.10 -6.33
N ASP A 278 15.25 -22.13 -7.21
CA ASP A 278 15.83 -22.12 -8.55
C ASP A 278 17.05 -21.20 -8.60
N CYS A 279 18.24 -21.79 -8.52
CA CYS A 279 19.51 -21.04 -8.55
C CYS A 279 19.70 -20.28 -9.88
N LYS A 280 19.02 -20.69 -10.96
CA LYS A 280 19.15 -20.05 -12.29
C LYS A 280 18.53 -18.66 -12.34
N ARG A 281 17.78 -18.26 -11.31
CA ARG A 281 17.26 -16.90 -11.14
C ARG A 281 18.37 -15.86 -11.02
N CYS A 282 19.55 -16.24 -10.54
CA CYS A 282 20.71 -15.37 -10.40
C CYS A 282 21.98 -15.94 -11.08
N HIS A 283 22.12 -17.27 -11.12
CA HIS A 283 23.31 -17.94 -11.66
C HIS A 283 23.08 -18.41 -13.09
N HIS A 284 23.52 -17.61 -14.05
CA HIS A 284 23.43 -17.92 -15.48
C HIS A 284 24.71 -18.61 -16.00
N PRO A 285 24.60 -19.48 -17.03
CA PRO A 285 25.78 -20.07 -17.68
C PRO A 285 26.74 -18.99 -18.22
N GLN A 286 28.04 -19.19 -18.05
CA GLN A 286 29.06 -18.31 -18.60
C GLN A 286 28.96 -18.24 -20.13
N GLY A 287 29.14 -17.05 -20.72
CA GLY A 287 29.17 -16.84 -22.17
C GLY A 287 27.83 -16.48 -22.81
N THR A 288 26.72 -16.55 -22.08
CA THR A 288 25.48 -15.90 -22.49
C THR A 288 25.30 -14.63 -21.66
N LEU A 289 25.54 -13.46 -22.26
CA LEU A 289 24.96 -12.19 -21.79
C LEU A 289 23.44 -12.28 -21.96
N ARG A 290 22.78 -13.11 -21.16
CA ARG A 290 21.35 -12.91 -20.92
C ARG A 290 21.29 -11.84 -19.87
N ASN A 291 20.60 -10.76 -20.21
CA ASN A 291 20.28 -9.69 -19.28
C ASN A 291 19.96 -10.32 -17.92
N ILE A 292 20.62 -9.83 -16.87
CA ILE A 292 20.12 -9.97 -15.51
C ILE A 292 18.60 -9.77 -15.61
N VAL A 293 17.78 -10.64 -15.01
CA VAL A 293 16.31 -10.46 -14.97
C VAL A 293 15.92 -9.24 -14.09
N ALA A 294 16.84 -8.30 -13.94
CA ALA A 294 16.64 -6.91 -13.60
C ALA A 294 17.27 -6.06 -14.72
N ALA A 295 16.65 -6.06 -15.90
CA ALA A 295 16.83 -4.91 -16.76
C ALA A 295 16.13 -3.74 -16.04
N ARG A 296 16.90 -2.70 -15.70
CA ARG A 296 16.32 -1.36 -15.58
C ARG A 296 15.73 -1.07 -16.94
N VAL A 297 14.47 -1.42 -17.17
CA VAL A 297 13.72 -0.95 -18.33
C VAL A 297 13.06 0.35 -17.87
N GLY A 298 13.63 1.47 -18.30
CA GLY A 298 12.96 2.77 -18.22
C GLY A 298 11.65 2.72 -19.01
N CYS A 299 10.63 3.47 -18.56
CA CYS A 299 9.31 3.45 -19.22
C CYS A 299 9.39 3.91 -20.69
N ASP A 300 10.32 4.82 -20.96
CA ASP A 300 10.70 5.40 -22.25
C ASP A 300 11.48 4.44 -23.16
N GLU A 301 12.07 3.37 -22.61
CA GLU A 301 12.79 2.37 -23.41
C GLU A 301 11.84 1.42 -24.16
N CYS A 302 10.57 1.35 -23.76
CA CYS A 302 9.55 0.48 -24.39
C CYS A 302 8.31 1.22 -24.90
N HIS A 303 8.07 2.47 -24.46
CA HIS A 303 6.88 3.25 -24.85
C HIS A 303 7.25 4.72 -25.10
N GLU A 304 7.23 5.15 -26.37
CA GLU A 304 7.57 6.53 -26.80
C GLU A 304 6.61 7.60 -26.21
N GLU A 305 5.38 7.23 -25.83
CA GLU A 305 4.38 8.13 -25.22
C GLU A 305 4.29 8.01 -23.69
N GLY A 306 5.18 7.23 -23.06
CA GLY A 306 5.12 6.89 -21.64
C GLY A 306 4.19 5.71 -21.32
N ALA A 307 4.25 5.22 -20.08
CA ALA A 307 3.60 3.98 -19.68
C ALA A 307 2.07 4.13 -19.50
N ALA A 308 1.31 3.21 -20.10
CA ALA A 308 -0.07 2.93 -19.70
C ALA A 308 -0.09 2.00 -18.47
N LEU A 309 -1.09 2.15 -17.60
CA LEU A 309 -1.22 1.54 -16.27
C LEU A 309 -1.46 0.02 -16.24
N PHE A 310 -1.24 -0.69 -17.35
CA PHE A 310 -1.40 -2.15 -17.47
C PHE A 310 -0.06 -2.85 -17.61
N TRP A 311 -0.03 -4.16 -17.32
CA TRP A 311 1.16 -5.00 -17.43
C TRP A 311 1.93 -4.80 -18.76
N CYS A 312 3.26 -4.67 -18.66
CA CYS A 312 4.13 -4.56 -19.84
C CYS A 312 4.13 -5.86 -20.64
N THR A 313 3.61 -5.83 -21.87
CA THR A 313 3.53 -6.99 -22.77
C THR A 313 4.89 -7.50 -23.24
N ASN A 314 5.94 -6.68 -23.13
CA ASN A 314 7.33 -7.08 -23.44
C ASN A 314 7.92 -8.05 -22.40
N PHE A 315 7.28 -8.16 -21.23
CA PHE A 315 7.56 -9.21 -20.27
C PHE A 315 6.45 -10.25 -20.35
N PRO A 316 6.57 -11.27 -21.23
CA PRO A 316 5.57 -12.32 -21.31
C PRO A 316 5.44 -12.97 -19.94
N ARG A 317 4.19 -13.17 -19.48
CA ARG A 317 3.94 -14.03 -18.32
C ARG A 317 4.59 -15.37 -18.61
N ASN A 318 5.08 -16.05 -17.57
CA ASN A 318 5.13 -17.50 -17.68
C ASN A 318 3.66 -17.95 -17.81
N PRO A 319 3.21 -18.45 -18.98
CA PRO A 319 1.80 -18.79 -19.18
C PRO A 319 1.40 -20.01 -18.33
N ASP A 320 2.38 -20.71 -17.77
CA ASP A 320 2.19 -21.84 -16.88
C ASP A 320 3.15 -21.70 -15.67
N PRO A 321 2.69 -21.23 -14.49
CA PRO A 321 3.54 -21.13 -13.30
C PRO A 321 4.05 -22.49 -12.80
N HIS A 322 3.59 -23.60 -13.40
CA HIS A 322 4.03 -24.96 -13.13
C HIS A 322 4.28 -25.73 -14.42
N PRO A 323 5.37 -25.43 -15.18
CA PRO A 323 5.68 -26.24 -16.35
C PRO A 323 5.83 -27.69 -15.89
N THR A 324 4.94 -28.55 -16.39
CA THR A 324 5.01 -29.99 -16.11
C THR A 324 6.44 -30.42 -16.44
N PRO A 325 7.17 -31.09 -15.52
CA PRO A 325 8.55 -31.49 -15.81
C PRO A 325 8.55 -32.34 -17.06
N THR A 326 9.09 -31.81 -18.16
CA THR A 326 9.33 -32.61 -19.35
C THR A 326 10.37 -33.63 -18.93
N ARG A 327 9.91 -34.89 -18.76
CA ARG A 327 10.79 -36.02 -18.54
C ARG A 327 11.73 -36.05 -19.75
N LYS A 328 12.99 -35.67 -19.54
CA LYS A 328 14.00 -35.81 -20.60
C LYS A 328 14.05 -37.30 -20.99
N PRO A 329 14.14 -37.62 -22.30
CA PRO A 329 14.46 -38.97 -22.73
C PRO A 329 15.80 -39.41 -22.16
#